data_AF-A0A5K1FCL0-F1
#
_entry.id   AF-A0A5K1FCL0-F1
#
_cell.length_a   1.000
_cell.length_b   1.000
_cell.length_c   1.000
_cell.angle_alpha   90.00
_cell.angle_beta   90.00
_cell.angle_gamma   90.00
#
_symmetry.space_group_name_H-M   'P 1'
#
loop_
_entity.id
_entity.type
_entity.pdbx_description
1 polymer ?
#
loop_
_entity_poly.entity_id
_entity_poly.type
_entity_poly.pdbx_seq_one_letter_code
_entity_poly.pdbx_strand_id
1 'polypeptide(L)'
;LRGETVKVIDAKNVHLKERHELIGVELDFKVGDNDTVDSASEERGLLEALEPPHCIERLGICGYKGDGPAWYLDTNYVELSMLRLECCPSWATVIGIKSLEELKVKYCPTLYELPSMPLLKSLKIWECDGLHTIDDLPALESLD
;
A
#
# COMPACT_ATOMS: atom_id res chain seq x y z
N LEU A 1 9.36 0.15 23.57
CA LEU A 1 10.19 1.33 23.23
C LEU A 1 10.60 1.23 21.79
N ARG A 2 9.84 1.86 20.88
CA ARG A 2 10.24 2.35 19.55
C ARG A 2 8.98 2.86 18.88
N GLY A 3 8.56 4.04 19.32
CA GLY A 3 7.67 4.88 18.51
C GLY A 3 8.53 5.40 17.37
N GLU A 4 8.63 4.63 16.30
CA GLU A 4 9.32 5.07 15.09
C GLU A 4 8.35 5.92 14.27
N THR A 5 8.83 7.12 13.98
CA THR A 5 8.12 8.24 13.41
C THR A 5 7.40 7.87 12.12
N VAL A 6 6.08 7.68 12.20
CA VAL A 6 5.18 7.83 11.05
C VAL A 6 5.20 9.31 10.68
N LYS A 7 6.06 9.71 9.75
CA LYS A 7 6.02 11.06 9.18
C LYS A 7 4.96 11.05 8.08
N VAL A 8 3.89 11.80 8.29
CA VAL A 8 3.01 12.22 7.21
C VAL A 8 3.83 13.18 6.34
N ILE A 9 4.13 12.75 5.13
CA ILE A 9 5.00 13.51 4.22
C ILE A 9 4.13 14.25 3.22
N ASP A 10 4.27 15.58 3.19
CA ASP A 10 3.67 16.42 2.16
C ASP A 10 4.26 16.01 0.80
N ALA A 11 3.38 15.51 -0.08
CA ALA A 11 3.75 14.93 -1.36
C ALA A 11 4.45 15.92 -2.30
N LYS A 12 4.34 17.24 -2.06
CA LYS A 12 4.82 18.26 -2.99
C LYS A 12 6.33 18.54 -2.93
N ASN A 13 7.11 17.96 -2.01
CA ASN A 13 8.51 18.36 -1.81
C ASN A 13 9.49 17.27 -1.32
N VAL A 14 9.21 15.98 -1.50
CA VAL A 14 10.07 14.93 -0.95
C VAL A 14 10.52 13.92 -2.01
N HIS A 15 11.83 13.87 -2.25
CA HIS A 15 12.51 12.75 -2.93
C HIS A 15 12.54 11.53 -2.00
N LEU A 16 11.40 10.87 -1.81
CA LEU A 16 11.28 9.74 -0.87
C LEU A 16 12.22 8.58 -1.24
N LYS A 17 12.38 8.30 -2.53
CA LYS A 17 13.25 7.23 -3.03
C LYS A 17 14.68 7.25 -2.49
N GLU A 18 15.23 8.43 -2.23
CA GLU A 18 16.61 8.62 -1.74
C GLU A 18 16.74 8.51 -0.22
N ARG A 19 15.62 8.41 0.50
CA ARG A 19 15.56 8.38 1.95
C ARG A 19 15.67 6.97 2.51
N HIS A 20 16.84 6.38 2.34
CA HIS A 20 17.15 5.01 2.78
C HIS A 20 17.10 4.81 4.31
N GLU A 21 16.97 5.89 5.08
CA GLU A 21 16.78 5.81 6.53
C GLU A 21 15.34 5.49 6.95
N LEU A 22 14.38 5.50 6.01
CA LEU A 22 12.98 5.23 6.30
C LEU A 22 12.74 3.72 6.47
N ILE A 23 12.12 3.36 7.59
CA ILE A 23 11.65 2.00 7.86
C ILE A 23 10.23 1.81 7.34
N GLY A 24 9.44 2.88 7.31
CA GLY A 24 8.06 2.83 6.84
C GLY A 24 7.59 4.12 6.22
N VAL A 25 6.68 4.01 5.27
CA VAL A 25 6.04 5.12 4.57
C VAL A 25 4.53 4.96 4.67
N GLU A 26 3.84 6.03 5.06
CA GLU A 26 2.38 6.11 5.12
C GLU A 26 1.94 7.32 4.31
N LEU A 27 1.13 7.07 3.28
CA LEU A 27 0.60 8.06 2.35
C LEU A 27 -0.90 8.19 2.55
N ASP A 28 -1.34 9.35 3.03
CA ASP A 28 -2.75 9.63 3.29
C ASP A 28 -3.28 10.69 2.32
N PHE A 29 -4.22 10.27 1.47
CA PHE A 29 -4.94 11.07 0.49
C PHE A 29 -6.37 11.40 0.97
N LYS A 30 -6.77 10.97 2.17
CA LYS A 30 -8.02 11.44 2.78
C LYS A 30 -7.85 12.90 3.18
N VAL A 31 -8.18 13.82 2.27
CA VAL A 31 -8.22 15.24 2.62
C VAL A 31 -9.44 15.48 3.52
N GLY A 32 -9.27 16.22 4.62
CA GLY A 32 -10.39 16.69 5.44
C GLY A 32 -11.37 17.52 4.60
N ASP A 33 -12.62 17.65 5.07
CA ASP A 33 -13.83 18.11 4.36
C ASP A 33 -13.78 19.38 3.49
N ASN A 34 -12.64 20.06 3.30
CA ASN A 34 -12.59 21.39 2.69
C ASN A 34 -11.48 21.68 1.67
N ASP A 35 -10.60 20.74 1.31
CA ASP A 35 -9.59 20.97 0.26
C ASP A 35 -9.57 19.80 -0.73
N THR A 36 -10.33 19.90 -1.83
CA THR A 36 -10.25 18.91 -2.90
C THR A 36 -8.93 19.09 -3.66
N VAL A 37 -8.05 18.09 -3.59
CA VAL A 37 -7.20 17.80 -4.76
C VAL A 37 -8.19 17.26 -5.80
N ASP A 38 -8.37 18.03 -6.87
CA ASP A 38 -9.66 18.13 -7.57
C ASP A 38 -9.88 17.00 -8.59
N SER A 39 -8.95 16.05 -8.69
CA SER A 39 -9.12 14.87 -9.56
C SER A 39 -8.19 13.69 -9.20
N ALA A 40 -8.66 12.46 -9.43
CA ALA A 40 -7.86 11.24 -9.30
C ALA A 40 -6.58 11.26 -10.15
N SER A 41 -6.57 12.04 -11.25
CA SER A 41 -5.37 12.25 -12.08
C SER A 41 -4.25 13.00 -11.37
N GLU A 42 -4.57 13.95 -10.49
CA GLU A 42 -3.57 14.67 -9.70
C GLU A 42 -3.00 13.79 -8.60
N GLU A 43 -3.86 13.06 -7.88
CA GLU A 43 -3.44 12.07 -6.88
C GLU A 43 -2.50 11.03 -7.51
N ARG A 44 -2.82 10.56 -8.73
CA ARG A 44 -1.99 9.61 -9.49
C ARG A 44 -0.61 10.18 -9.81
N GLY A 45 -0.55 11.40 -10.35
CA GLY A 45 0.73 12.05 -10.65
C GLY A 45 1.59 12.24 -9.40
N LEU A 46 0.97 12.54 -8.25
CA LEU A 46 1.66 12.63 -6.96
C LEU A 46 2.18 11.26 -6.51
N LEU A 47 1.34 10.22 -6.53
CA LEU A 47 1.74 8.89 -6.09
C LEU A 47 2.87 8.33 -6.96
N GLU A 48 2.83 8.56 -8.28
CA GLU A 48 3.92 8.18 -9.20
C GLU A 48 5.24 8.90 -8.86
N ALA A 49 5.20 10.20 -8.56
CA ALA A 49 6.38 10.97 -8.21
C ALA A 49 6.96 10.62 -6.82
N LEU A 50 6.13 10.06 -5.94
CA LEU A 50 6.52 9.76 -4.56
C LEU A 50 7.36 8.50 -4.40
N GLU A 51 7.42 7.58 -5.37
CA GLU A 51 8.12 6.29 -5.31
C GLU A 51 8.87 5.99 -3.98
N PRO A 52 8.29 5.19 -3.07
CA PRO A 52 8.90 4.90 -1.78
C PRO A 52 10.26 4.19 -1.93
N PRO A 53 11.22 4.38 -1.01
CA PRO A 53 12.49 3.65 -1.06
C PRO A 53 12.24 2.13 -1.00
N HIS A 54 13.00 1.35 -1.77
CA HIS A 54 12.76 -0.10 -1.89
C HIS A 54 13.20 -0.91 -0.65
N CYS A 55 13.93 -0.28 0.28
CA CYS A 55 14.40 -0.89 1.54
C CYS A 55 13.45 -0.68 2.73
N ILE A 56 12.25 -0.14 2.51
CA ILE A 56 11.26 0.04 3.58
C ILE A 56 10.66 -1.32 4.00
N GLU A 57 10.32 -1.42 5.27
CA GLU A 57 9.64 -2.57 5.86
C GLU A 57 8.11 -2.42 5.86
N ARG A 58 7.60 -1.18 5.78
CA ARG A 58 6.17 -0.88 5.91
C ARG A 58 5.72 0.13 4.86
N LEU A 59 4.64 -0.19 4.17
CA LEU A 59 3.98 0.73 3.23
C LEU A 59 2.50 0.78 3.54
N GLY A 60 1.96 1.97 3.73
CA GLY A 60 0.52 2.16 3.78
C GLY A 60 0.06 3.29 2.88
N ILE A 61 -1.08 3.06 2.23
CA ILE A 61 -1.72 3.98 1.30
C ILE A 61 -3.20 4.05 1.69
N CYS A 62 -3.68 5.27 1.92
CA CYS A 62 -5.01 5.53 2.44
C CYS A 62 -5.71 6.59 1.59
N GLY A 63 -6.93 6.33 1.14
CA GLY A 63 -7.78 7.31 0.44
C GLY A 63 -7.40 7.61 -1.01
N TYR A 64 -6.41 6.91 -1.57
CA TYR A 64 -5.95 7.13 -2.95
C TYR A 64 -6.97 6.60 -3.96
N LYS A 65 -7.48 7.46 -4.83
CA LYS A 65 -8.57 7.13 -5.76
C LYS A 65 -8.12 6.59 -7.10
N GLY A 66 -6.82 6.68 -7.40
CA GLY A 66 -6.24 6.18 -8.65
C GLY A 66 -5.98 4.66 -8.65
N ASP A 67 -5.53 4.17 -9.81
CA ASP A 67 -5.01 2.81 -9.99
C ASP A 67 -3.59 2.66 -9.41
N GLY A 68 -3.16 1.42 -9.18
CA GLY A 68 -1.82 1.13 -8.65
C GLY A 68 -0.73 1.80 -9.51
N PRO A 69 0.24 2.50 -8.89
CA PRO A 69 1.25 3.25 -9.62
C PRO A 69 2.24 2.30 -10.32
N ALA A 70 2.93 2.78 -11.36
CA ALA A 70 3.88 2.01 -12.14
C ALA A 70 4.99 1.41 -11.27
N TRP A 71 5.51 2.19 -10.31
CA TRP A 71 6.53 1.68 -9.39
C TRP A 71 6.01 0.50 -8.56
N TYR A 72 4.74 0.45 -8.19
CA TYR A 72 4.20 -0.67 -7.41
C TYR A 72 4.22 -1.99 -8.21
N LEU A 73 4.12 -1.92 -9.54
CA LEU A 73 4.15 -3.10 -10.41
C LEU A 73 5.57 -3.60 -10.71
N ASP A 74 6.57 -2.72 -10.63
CA ASP A 74 7.95 -2.98 -11.05
C ASP A 74 8.94 -3.12 -9.87
N THR A 75 8.46 -3.18 -8.62
CA THR A 75 9.35 -3.13 -7.46
C THR A 75 9.75 -4.50 -6.92
N ASN A 76 11.04 -4.64 -6.63
CA ASN A 76 11.62 -5.75 -5.87
C ASN A 76 11.67 -5.39 -4.37
N TYR A 77 10.52 -5.27 -3.72
CA TYR A 77 10.46 -4.99 -2.30
C TYR A 77 10.95 -6.21 -1.51
N VAL A 78 12.24 -6.22 -1.15
CA VAL A 78 12.86 -7.33 -0.44
C VAL A 78 12.62 -7.30 1.07
N GLU A 79 12.46 -6.10 1.66
CA GLU A 79 12.27 -5.93 3.11
C GLU A 79 10.82 -5.66 3.51
N LEU A 80 9.91 -5.45 2.56
CA LEU A 80 8.53 -5.04 2.83
C LEU A 80 7.74 -6.16 3.51
N SER A 81 7.58 -6.05 4.83
CA SER A 81 6.89 -7.02 5.66
C SER A 81 5.43 -6.66 5.94
N MET A 82 5.03 -5.39 5.78
CA MET A 82 3.67 -4.94 6.03
C MET A 82 3.16 -4.00 4.94
N LEU A 83 2.01 -4.34 4.35
CA LEU A 83 1.29 -3.54 3.38
C LEU A 83 -0.12 -3.22 3.88
N ARG A 84 -0.49 -1.95 3.83
CA ARG A 84 -1.84 -1.46 4.16
C ARG A 84 -2.43 -0.69 2.99
N LEU A 85 -3.58 -1.14 2.48
CA LEU A 85 -4.39 -0.42 1.51
C LEU A 85 -5.75 -0.12 2.14
N GLU A 86 -6.12 1.15 2.22
CA GLU A 86 -7.38 1.56 2.84
C GLU A 86 -8.09 2.61 1.98
N CYS A 87 -9.37 2.38 1.68
CA CYS A 87 -10.18 3.29 0.86
C CYS A 87 -9.52 3.58 -0.50
N CYS A 88 -9.03 2.54 -1.17
CA CYS A 88 -8.41 2.63 -2.50
C CYS A 88 -9.35 2.02 -3.56
N PRO A 89 -10.36 2.78 -4.04
CA PRO A 89 -11.47 2.24 -4.82
C PRO A 89 -11.13 1.76 -6.23
N SER A 90 -9.96 2.13 -6.76
CA SER A 90 -9.51 1.74 -8.10
C SER A 90 -8.27 0.82 -8.08
N TRP A 91 -7.82 0.41 -6.89
CA TRP A 91 -6.67 -0.49 -6.75
C TRP A 91 -7.09 -1.93 -7.05
N ALA A 92 -6.56 -2.52 -8.11
CA ALA A 92 -7.08 -3.77 -8.66
C ALA A 92 -6.32 -5.04 -8.21
N THR A 93 -5.02 -4.93 -7.93
CA THR A 93 -4.18 -6.11 -7.61
C THR A 93 -3.11 -5.75 -6.59
N VAL A 94 -2.72 -6.74 -5.78
CA VAL A 94 -1.53 -6.68 -4.91
C VAL A 94 -0.44 -7.49 -5.59
N ILE A 95 0.74 -6.91 -5.81
CA ILE A 95 1.86 -7.69 -6.36
C ILE A 95 2.34 -8.73 -5.35
N GLY A 96 2.83 -9.87 -5.84
CA GLY A 96 3.27 -11.00 -5.02
C GLY A 96 4.59 -10.76 -4.27
N ILE A 97 4.57 -9.82 -3.32
CA ILE A 97 5.71 -9.45 -2.47
C ILE A 97 6.06 -10.63 -1.56
N LYS A 98 7.22 -11.24 -1.81
CA LYS A 98 7.62 -12.50 -1.16
C LYS A 98 8.04 -12.34 0.30
N SER A 99 8.40 -11.13 0.70
CA SER A 99 8.75 -10.73 2.07
C SER A 99 7.55 -10.35 2.94
N LEU A 100 6.35 -10.27 2.35
CA LEU A 100 5.18 -9.75 3.05
C LEU A 100 4.70 -10.72 4.14
N GLU A 101 4.62 -10.23 5.38
CA GLU A 101 4.15 -10.99 6.53
C GLU A 101 2.74 -10.55 6.99
N GLU A 102 2.38 -9.29 6.76
CA GLU A 102 1.07 -8.72 7.10
C GLU A 102 0.47 -7.94 5.93
N LEU A 103 -0.75 -8.29 5.53
CA LEU A 103 -1.54 -7.58 4.53
C LEU A 103 -2.86 -7.12 5.16
N LYS A 104 -3.11 -5.81 5.09
CA LYS A 104 -4.37 -5.18 5.51
C LYS A 104 -5.02 -4.48 4.33
N VAL A 105 -6.20 -4.92 3.94
CA VAL A 105 -6.99 -4.29 2.87
C VAL A 105 -8.37 -3.92 3.40
N LYS A 106 -8.77 -2.67 3.21
CA LYS A 106 -10.07 -2.17 3.68
C LYS A 106 -10.71 -1.24 2.66
N TYR A 107 -11.98 -1.44 2.33
CA TYR A 107 -12.71 -0.59 1.37
C TYR A 107 -11.99 -0.48 0.00
N CYS A 108 -11.56 -1.61 -0.54
CA CYS A 108 -10.94 -1.71 -1.87
C CYS A 108 -11.80 -2.58 -2.79
N PRO A 109 -12.96 -2.07 -3.28
CA PRO A 109 -13.95 -2.85 -4.02
C PRO A 109 -13.45 -3.41 -5.36
N THR A 110 -12.41 -2.84 -5.96
CA THR A 110 -11.83 -3.33 -7.23
C THR A 110 -10.72 -4.35 -7.04
N LEU A 111 -10.21 -4.54 -5.82
CA LEU A 111 -9.15 -5.51 -5.57
C LEU A 111 -9.71 -6.90 -5.85
N TYR A 112 -9.20 -7.58 -6.87
CA TYR A 112 -9.84 -8.80 -7.38
C TYR A 112 -9.05 -10.08 -7.13
N GLU A 113 -7.73 -9.97 -6.99
CA GLU A 113 -6.83 -11.10 -6.76
C GLU A 113 -5.78 -10.79 -5.69
N LEU A 114 -5.41 -11.84 -4.95
CA LEU A 114 -4.19 -11.89 -4.15
C LEU A 114 -3.31 -13.04 -4.65
N PRO A 115 -2.09 -12.75 -5.15
CA PRO A 115 -1.16 -13.78 -5.61
C PRO A 115 -0.51 -14.51 -4.43
N SER A 116 0.24 -15.57 -4.74
CA SER A 116 0.95 -16.34 -3.71
C SER A 116 2.00 -15.48 -2.97
N MET A 117 1.88 -15.44 -1.64
CA MET A 117 2.76 -14.76 -0.70
C MET A 117 3.20 -15.74 0.38
N PRO A 118 4.37 -16.39 0.23
CA PRO A 118 4.75 -17.56 1.02
C PRO A 118 5.06 -17.26 2.49
N LEU A 119 5.32 -15.99 2.85
CA LEU A 119 5.61 -15.57 4.22
C LEU A 119 4.44 -14.85 4.90
N LEU A 120 3.29 -14.73 4.23
CA LEU A 120 2.15 -13.99 4.76
C LEU A 120 1.54 -14.73 5.95
N LYS A 121 1.64 -14.15 7.15
CA LYS A 121 1.13 -14.70 8.41
C LYS A 121 -0.22 -14.12 8.81
N SER A 122 -0.48 -12.87 8.46
CA SER A 122 -1.69 -12.14 8.85
C SER A 122 -2.33 -11.49 7.62
N LEU A 123 -3.56 -11.89 7.31
CA LEU A 123 -4.37 -11.30 6.26
C LEU A 123 -5.63 -10.71 6.88
N LYS A 124 -5.88 -9.42 6.64
CA LYS A 124 -7.09 -8.75 7.10
C LYS A 124 -7.79 -8.06 5.95
N ILE A 125 -9.03 -8.45 5.67
CA ILE A 125 -9.80 -7.97 4.52
C ILE A 125 -11.19 -7.55 4.99
N TRP A 126 -11.54 -6.29 4.74
CA TRP A 126 -12.87 -5.78 5.07
C TRP A 126 -13.43 -4.98 3.91
N GLU A 127 -14.68 -5.25 3.54
CA GLU A 127 -15.42 -4.45 2.53
C GLU A 127 -14.65 -4.39 1.19
N CYS A 128 -14.23 -5.55 0.69
CA CYS A 128 -13.48 -5.73 -0.55
C CYS A 128 -14.22 -6.69 -1.49
N ASP A 129 -15.41 -6.27 -1.96
CA ASP A 129 -16.36 -7.13 -2.67
C ASP A 129 -15.85 -7.70 -4.01
N GLY A 130 -14.83 -7.07 -4.61
CA GLY A 130 -14.22 -7.54 -5.85
C GLY A 130 -13.33 -8.76 -5.67
N LEU A 131 -12.88 -9.05 -4.44
CA LEU A 131 -11.87 -10.07 -4.19
C LEU A 131 -12.48 -11.46 -4.28
N HIS A 132 -12.11 -12.20 -5.33
CA HIS A 132 -12.64 -13.54 -5.60
C HIS A 132 -11.56 -14.60 -5.79
N THR A 133 -10.30 -14.18 -5.97
CA THR A 133 -9.17 -15.09 -6.16
C THR A 133 -8.11 -14.84 -5.08
N ILE A 134 -7.76 -15.88 -4.33
CA ILE A 134 -6.63 -15.89 -3.39
C ILE A 134 -5.80 -17.13 -3.70
N ASP A 135 -4.54 -16.93 -4.08
CA ASP A 135 -3.57 -17.99 -4.35
C ASP A 135 -3.01 -18.58 -3.05
N ASP A 136 -2.03 -19.48 -3.17
CA ASP A 136 -1.43 -20.18 -2.04
C ASP A 136 -0.73 -19.25 -1.03
N LEU A 137 -1.19 -19.30 0.23
CA LEU A 137 -0.68 -18.57 1.39
C LEU A 137 -0.24 -19.55 2.50
N PRO A 138 0.85 -20.31 2.28
CA PRO A 138 1.20 -21.48 3.10
C PRO A 138 1.59 -21.16 4.55
N ALA A 139 1.95 -19.90 4.85
CA ALA A 139 2.35 -19.45 6.18
C ALA A 139 1.23 -18.72 6.94
N LEU A 140 -0.01 -18.73 6.43
CA LEU A 140 -1.11 -17.93 7.00
C LEU A 140 -1.52 -18.47 8.38
N GLU A 141 -1.39 -17.64 9.40
CA GLU A 141 -1.73 -17.95 10.79
C GLU A 141 -3.02 -17.26 11.25
N SER A 142 -3.36 -16.11 10.66
CA SER A 142 -4.51 -15.28 11.03
C SER A 142 -5.23 -14.73 9.80
N LEU A 143 -6.57 -14.85 9.79
CA LEU A 143 -7.46 -14.30 8.78
C LEU A 143 -8.62 -13.56 9.48
N ASP A 144 -8.72 -12.24 9.25
CA ASP A 144 -9.75 -11.35 9.83
C ASP A 144 -10.54 -10.56 8.78
#